data_AF-A0A5P8W3M7-F1
#
_entry.id   AF-A0A5P8W3M7-F1
#
_cell.length_a   1.000
_cell.length_b   1.000
_cell.length_c   1.000
_cell.angle_alpha   90.00
_cell.angle_beta   90.00
_cell.angle_gamma   90.00
#
_symmetry.space_group_name_H-M   'P 1'
#
loop_
_entity.id
_entity.type
_entity.pdbx_description
1 polymer ?
#
loop_
_entity_poly.entity_id
_entity_poly.type
_entity_poly.pdbx_seq_one_letter_code
_entity_poly.pdbx_strand_id
1 'polypeptide(L)' 'MFRDINIKSKGILGWLAQAKTSDFTFLERLDEMSDRYVDNCDFFSLEDPENIADKELYDLLMTEYPNWLKLAKIKKLLP' A
#
# COMPACT_ATOMS: atom_id res chain seq x y z
N MET A 1 -24.73 4.55 16.48
CA MET A 1 -24.49 3.83 15.20
C MET A 1 -23.22 4.41 14.64
N PHE A 2 -22.09 3.73 14.87
CA PHE A 2 -20.75 4.29 14.69
C PHE A 2 -20.52 4.68 13.23
N ARG A 3 -20.65 5.98 12.96
CA ARG A 3 -19.91 6.69 11.93
C ARG A 3 -18.71 7.28 12.65
N ASP A 4 -17.52 6.99 12.15
CA ASP A 4 -16.39 7.92 12.04
C ASP A 4 -15.25 7.22 11.27
N ILE A 5 -15.46 7.10 9.95
CA ILE A 5 -14.35 6.90 9.02
C ILE A 5 -13.68 8.28 8.88
N ASN A 6 -12.61 8.51 9.63
CA ASN A 6 -11.77 9.71 9.47
C ASN A 6 -10.50 9.37 8.70
N ILE A 7 -10.65 9.20 7.39
CA ILE A 7 -9.54 9.24 6.43
C ILE A 7 -9.43 10.69 5.93
N LYS A 8 -8.97 11.62 6.77
CA LYS A 8 -8.38 12.92 6.37
C LYS A 8 -7.85 13.70 7.59
N SER A 9 -6.60 13.48 7.97
CA SER A 9 -5.92 14.42 8.87
C SER A 9 -4.38 14.40 8.90
N LYS A 10 -3.67 13.72 8.01
CA LYS A 10 -2.20 13.81 8.00
C LYS A 10 -1.70 13.83 6.56
N GLY A 11 -1.39 15.03 6.05
CA GLY A 11 -0.71 15.19 4.76
C GLY A 11 0.64 14.45 4.74
N ILE A 12 1.33 14.47 3.60
CA ILE A 12 2.61 13.80 3.29
C ILE A 12 3.58 13.63 4.49
N LEU A 13 3.66 14.61 5.39
CA LEU A 13 4.50 14.58 6.59
C LEU A 13 4.09 13.58 7.68
N GLY A 14 2.81 13.22 7.81
CA GLY A 14 2.35 12.31 8.86
C GLY A 14 2.31 10.83 8.46
N TRP A 15 2.40 10.53 7.16
CA TRP A 15 2.75 9.18 6.69
C TRP A 15 4.25 8.90 6.92
N LEU A 16 5.13 9.85 6.56
CA LEU A 16 6.57 9.75 6.82
C LEU A 16 6.94 9.65 8.31
N ALA A 17 6.09 10.17 9.20
CA ALA A 17 6.31 10.08 10.65
C ALA A 17 6.03 8.67 11.21
N GLN A 18 5.05 7.93 10.67
CA GLN A 18 4.76 6.55 11.09
C GLN A 18 5.81 5.56 10.58
N ALA A 19 6.33 5.79 9.37
CA ALA A 19 7.46 5.04 8.79
C ALA A 19 8.72 5.03 9.67
N LYS A 20 8.90 6.07 10.49
CA LYS A 20 10.07 6.20 11.37
C LYS A 20 9.96 5.47 12.72
N THR A 21 8.77 4.94 13.05
CA THR A 21 8.51 4.26 14.33
C THR A 21 8.12 2.79 14.17
N SER A 22 8.10 2.25 12.95
CA SER A 22 7.69 0.88 12.66
C SER A 22 8.91 -0.07 12.53
N ASP A 23 8.77 -1.32 12.98
CA ASP A 23 9.73 -2.41 12.72
C ASP A 23 9.79 -2.81 11.23
N PHE A 24 9.04 -2.12 10.36
CA PHE A 24 8.83 -2.47 8.96
C PHE A 24 9.54 -1.57 7.95
N THR A 25 10.50 -0.74 8.40
CA THR A 25 11.32 0.10 7.50
C THR A 25 11.93 -0.69 6.34
N PHE A 26 12.24 -1.97 6.52
CA PHE A 26 12.71 -2.84 5.43
C PHE A 26 11.64 -3.02 4.33
N LEU A 27 10.39 -3.27 4.70
CA LEU A 27 9.28 -3.48 3.77
C LEU A 27 8.89 -2.18 3.06
N GLU A 28 8.89 -1.06 3.78
CA GLU A 28 8.70 0.27 3.18
C GLU A 28 9.78 0.57 2.14
N ARG A 29 11.05 0.27 2.45
CA ARG A 29 12.14 0.45 1.48
C ARG A 29 12.08 -0.51 0.31
N LEU A 30 11.64 -1.75 0.56
CA LEU A 30 11.41 -2.73 -0.49
C LEU A 30 10.33 -2.24 -1.44
N ASP A 31 9.29 -1.62 -0.91
CA ASP A 31 8.22 -0.99 -1.67
C ASP A 31 8.70 0.20 -2.50
N GLU A 32 9.60 1.04 -1.99
CA GLU A 32 10.10 2.22 -2.72
C GLU A 32 11.26 1.94 -3.70
N MET A 33 11.64 0.67 -3.94
CA MET A 33 12.82 0.35 -4.75
C MET A 33 12.72 0.84 -6.20
N SER A 34 13.67 1.70 -6.59
CA SER A 34 13.81 2.16 -7.97
C SER A 34 14.43 1.11 -8.91
N ASP A 35 14.40 1.39 -10.21
CA ASP A 35 15.05 0.58 -11.25
C ASP A 35 14.48 -0.84 -11.45
N ARG A 36 13.25 -1.06 -10.96
CA ARG A 36 12.48 -2.28 -11.22
C ARG A 36 11.98 -2.32 -12.66
N TYR A 37 11.97 -3.53 -13.24
CA TYR A 37 11.38 -3.73 -14.56
C TYR A 37 9.88 -3.44 -14.55
N VAL A 38 9.13 -3.96 -13.57
CA VAL A 38 7.75 -3.52 -13.28
C VAL A 38 7.71 -3.27 -11.79
N ASP A 39 7.03 -2.20 -11.40
CA ASP A 39 6.70 -2.00 -10.00
C ASP A 39 5.56 -2.94 -9.62
N ASN A 40 5.87 -3.97 -8.84
CA ASN A 40 4.97 -5.07 -8.50
C ASN A 40 4.95 -5.36 -6.99
N CYS A 41 5.41 -4.41 -6.21
CA CYS A 41 5.42 -4.45 -4.76
C CYS A 41 4.53 -3.30 -4.28
N ASP A 42 3.76 -3.57 -3.23
CA ASP A 42 3.03 -2.55 -2.49
C ASP A 42 3.28 -2.84 -1.00
N PHE A 43 3.33 -1.80 -0.17
CA PHE A 43 3.36 -1.91 1.28
C PHE A 43 2.36 -0.94 1.92
N PHE A 44 1.52 -1.49 2.79
CA PHE A 44 0.70 -0.71 3.71
C PHE A 44 0.76 -1.31 5.10
N SER A 45 0.53 -0.48 6.11
CA SER A 45 0.48 -0.89 7.51
C SER A 45 -0.86 -0.52 8.12
N LEU A 46 -1.37 -1.40 8.99
CA LEU A 46 -2.55 -1.14 9.82
C LEU A 46 -2.12 -1.10 11.29
N GLU A 47 -2.71 -0.19 12.06
CA GLU A 47 -2.48 -0.11 13.52
C GLU A 47 -3.10 -1.33 14.23
N ASP A 48 -4.25 -1.79 13.73
CA ASP A 48 -4.99 -2.92 14.28
C ASP A 48 -5.56 -3.81 13.16
N PRO A 49 -4.76 -4.75 12.62
CA PRO A 49 -5.18 -5.63 11.54
C PRO A 49 -6.22 -6.67 11.97
N GLU A 50 -6.45 -6.88 13.27
CA GLU A 50 -7.48 -7.80 13.76
C GLU A 50 -8.88 -7.18 13.69
N ASN A 51 -8.96 -5.85 13.63
CA ASN A 51 -10.23 -5.10 13.68
C ASN A 51 -10.53 -4.32 12.39
N ILE A 52 -10.23 -4.92 11.22
CA ILE A 52 -10.63 -4.43 9.90
C ILE A 52 -11.59 -5.43 9.23
N ALA A 53 -12.55 -4.94 8.43
CA ALA A 53 -13.43 -5.82 7.67
C ALA A 53 -12.68 -6.48 6.51
N ASP A 54 -12.91 -7.78 6.26
CA ASP A 54 -12.25 -8.55 5.19
C ASP A 54 -12.30 -7.84 3.82
N LYS A 55 -13.44 -7.23 3.48
CA LYS A 55 -13.58 -6.50 2.23
C LYS A 55 -12.62 -5.31 2.15
N GLU A 56 -12.48 -4.56 3.23
CA GLU A 56 -11.62 -3.38 3.27
C GLU A 56 -10.14 -3.80 3.24
N LEU A 57 -9.78 -4.86 3.97
CA LEU A 57 -8.45 -5.45 3.89
C LEU A 57 -8.13 -5.94 2.46
N TYR A 58 -9.09 -6.57 1.79
CA TYR A 58 -8.93 -7.03 0.42
C TYR A 58 -8.79 -5.86 -0.58
N ASP A 59 -9.57 -4.80 -0.39
CA ASP A 59 -9.46 -3.58 -1.20
C ASP A 59 -8.06 -2.95 -1.03
N LEU A 60 -7.51 -2.90 0.19
CA LEU A 60 -6.15 -2.43 0.46
C LEU A 60 -5.10 -3.30 -0.23
N LEU A 61 -5.17 -4.62 -0.10
CA LEU A 61 -4.25 -5.58 -0.75
C LEU A 61 -4.25 -5.48 -2.27
N MET A 62 -5.36 -5.04 -2.87
CA MET A 62 -5.54 -4.98 -4.32
C MET A 62 -5.34 -3.57 -4.90
N THR A 63 -4.93 -2.60 -4.09
CA THR A 63 -4.83 -1.18 -4.48
C THR A 63 -4.02 -0.97 -5.75
N GLU A 64 -2.83 -1.58 -5.84
CA GLU A 64 -1.94 -1.39 -6.98
C GLU A 64 -2.04 -2.43 -8.08
N TYR A 65 -2.66 -3.59 -7.79
CA TYR A 65 -2.74 -4.71 -8.72
C TYR A 65 -3.24 -4.32 -10.13
N PRO A 66 -4.26 -3.47 -10.31
CA PRO A 66 -4.67 -3.01 -11.64
C PRO A 66 -3.57 -2.25 -12.40
N ASN A 67 -2.72 -1.49 -11.70
CA ASN A 67 -1.59 -0.79 -12.30
C ASN A 67 -0.50 -1.77 -12.72
N TRP A 68 -0.19 -2.77 -11.87
CA TRP A 68 0.77 -3.83 -12.21
C TRP A 68 0.36 -4.55 -13.51
N LEU A 69 -0.92 -4.90 -13.66
CA LEU A 69 -1.43 -5.53 -14.88
C LEU A 69 -1.27 -4.63 -16.12
N LYS A 70 -1.54 -3.32 -15.98
CA LYS A 70 -1.36 -2.35 -17.06
C LYS A 70 0.11 -2.25 -17.47
N LEU A 71 1.02 -2.13 -16.50
CA LEU A 71 2.46 -2.06 -16.75
C LEU A 71 2.98 -3.35 -17.38
N ALA A 72 2.56 -4.51 -16.87
CA ALA A 72 2.94 -5.80 -17.41
C ALA A 72 2.53 -5.98 -18.89
N LYS A 73 1.33 -5.51 -19.27
CA LYS A 73 0.89 -5.48 -20.67
C LYS A 73 1.74 -4.54 -21.54
N ILE A 74 1.99 -3.31 -21.08
CA ILE A 74 2.84 -2.34 -21.80
C ILE A 74 4.25 -2.93 -22.01
N LYS A 75 4.77 -3.65 -21.02
CA LYS A 75 6.07 -4.31 -21.05
C LYS A 75 6.06 -5.70 -21.68
N LYS A 76 4.94 -6.12 -22.28
CA LYS A 76 4.76 -7.40 -22.99
C LYS A 76 5.07 -8.64 -22.15
N LEU A 77 4.87 -8.55 -20.83
CA LEU A 77 4.90 -9.71 -19.92
C LEU A 77 3.59 -10.49 -19.94
N LEU A 78 2.51 -9.79 -20.26
CA LEU A 78 1.17 -10.35 -20.45
C LEU A 78 0.74 -10.16 -21.90
N PRO A 79 -0.05 -11.11 -22.45
CA PRO A 79 -0.61 -11.01 -23.80
C PRO A 79 -1.57 -9.83 -23.95
#